data_AF-A0A522DR15-F1
#
_entry.id   AF-A0A522DR15-F1
#
_cell.length_a   1.000
_cell.length_b   1.000
_cell.length_c   1.000
_cell.angle_alpha   90.00
_cell.angle_beta   90.00
_cell.angle_gamma   90.00
#
_symmetry.space_group_name_H-M   'P 1'
#
loop_
_entity.id
_entity.type
_entity.pdbx_description
1 polymer ?
#
loop_
_entity_poly.entity_id
_entity_poly.type
_entity_poly.pdbx_seq_one_letter_code
_entity_poly.pdbx_strand_id
1 'polypeptide(L)' 'MTTQIVILAAGMGSRLGRSLPKPLTELSDGRTIMQQQFDNIRFAFGAKAHVMIVVGYKLEHIIEAFPNAA' A
#
# COMPACT_ATOMS: atom_id res chain seq x y z
N MET A 1 13.89 5.87 -19.02
CA MET A 1 12.42 5.84 -18.88
C MET A 1 12.07 5.88 -17.40
N THR A 2 10.96 6.52 -17.05
CA THR A 2 10.45 6.57 -15.68
C THR A 2 9.34 5.55 -15.52
N THR A 3 9.52 4.58 -14.62
CA THR A 3 8.52 3.52 -14.37
C THR A 3 7.39 4.06 -13.51
N GLN A 4 6.15 3.85 -13.96
CA GLN A 4 4.93 4.21 -13.23
C GLN A 4 4.26 2.93 -12.74
N ILE A 5 3.89 2.88 -11.45
CA ILE A 5 3.31 1.70 -10.81
C ILE A 5 2.03 2.11 -10.08
N VAL A 6 0.98 1.33 -10.24
CA VAL A 6 -0.31 1.56 -9.59
C VAL A 6 -0.60 0.43 -8.60
N ILE A 7 -0.84 0.79 -7.34
CA ILE A 7 -1.29 -0.14 -6.30
C ILE A 7 -2.80 0.02 -6.10
N LEU A 8 -3.55 -1.07 -6.29
CA LEU A 8 -5.00 -1.10 -6.06
C LEU A 8 -5.30 -1.45 -4.60
N ALA A 9 -5.53 -0.42 -3.77
CA ALA A 9 -5.68 -0.52 -2.31
C ALA A 9 -7.08 -0.14 -1.79
N ALA A 10 -8.08 -0.12 -2.67
CA ALA A 10 -9.46 0.28 -2.33
C ALA A 10 -10.29 -0.77 -1.56
N GLY A 11 -9.77 -1.99 -1.42
CA GLY A 11 -10.52 -3.14 -0.89
C GLY A 11 -10.68 -3.16 0.63
N MET A 12 -11.87 -3.52 1.10
CA MET A 12 -12.20 -3.63 2.54
C MET A 12 -11.39 -4.70 3.29
N GLY A 13 -11.17 -5.87 2.66
CA GLY A 13 -10.54 -7.00 3.36
C GLY A 13 -11.48 -7.78 4.28
N SER A 14 -12.78 -7.84 3.97
CA SER A 14 -13.84 -8.41 4.83
C SER A 14 -13.54 -9.78 5.47
N ARG A 15 -12.84 -10.66 4.76
CA ARG A 15 -12.45 -12.00 5.25
C ARG A 15 -11.37 -11.99 6.34
N LEU A 16 -10.65 -10.87 6.51
CA LEU A 16 -9.63 -10.73 7.54
C LEU A 16 -10.23 -10.41 8.92
N GLY A 17 -11.53 -10.08 9.00
CA GLY A 17 -12.24 -9.82 10.26
C GLY A 17 -11.74 -8.61 11.05
N ARG A 18 -10.85 -7.78 10.48
CA ARG A 18 -10.26 -6.59 11.13
C ARG A 18 -10.98 -5.31 10.70
N SER A 19 -10.99 -4.31 11.57
CA SER A 19 -11.52 -2.97 11.31
C SER A 19 -10.62 -2.11 10.43
N LEU A 20 -9.37 -2.53 10.22
CA LEU A 20 -8.37 -1.83 9.42
C LEU A 20 -8.49 -2.21 7.93
N PRO A 21 -8.23 -1.26 6.99
CA PRO A 21 -8.08 -1.58 5.58
C PRO A 21 -7.08 -2.73 5.35
N LYS A 22 -7.34 -3.61 4.38
CA LYS A 22 -6.41 -4.70 4.02
C LYS A 22 -4.96 -4.22 3.85
N PRO A 23 -4.66 -3.10 3.16
CA PRO A 23 -3.28 -2.65 2.98
C PRO A 23 -2.53 -2.39 4.30
N LEU A 24 -3.24 -2.05 5.38
CA LEU A 24 -2.68 -1.80 6.70
C LEU A 24 -2.66 -3.04 7.60
N THR A 25 -3.00 -4.22 7.07
CA THR A 25 -2.86 -5.47 7.82
C THR A 25 -1.38 -5.80 7.98
N GLU A 26 -0.94 -5.97 9.22
CA GLU A 26 0.40 -6.45 9.55
C GLU A 26 0.59 -7.92 9.14
N LEU A 27 1.76 -8.19 8.58
CA LEU A 27 2.30 -9.50 8.28
C LEU A 27 3.02 -10.07 9.51
N SER A 28 3.41 -11.35 9.44
CA SER A 28 4.09 -12.04 10.53
C SER A 28 5.43 -11.44 10.94
N ASP A 29 6.03 -10.63 10.08
CA ASP A 29 7.31 -9.95 10.31
C ASP A 29 7.16 -8.50 10.79
N GLY A 30 5.93 -8.06 11.07
CA GLY A 30 5.62 -6.71 11.57
C GLY A 30 5.45 -5.65 10.50
N ARG A 31 5.71 -5.94 9.21
CA ARG A 31 5.44 -4.99 8.12
C ARG A 31 3.97 -5.04 7.72
N THR A 32 3.41 -3.94 7.20
CA THR A 32 2.07 -3.99 6.58
C THR A 32 2.14 -4.59 5.17
N ILE A 33 1.01 -5.11 4.67
CA ILE A 33 0.89 -5.54 3.27
C ILE A 33 1.34 -4.42 2.32
N MET A 34 0.97 -3.17 2.59
CA MET A 34 1.36 -2.02 1.78
C MET A 34 2.86 -1.77 1.83
N GLN A 35 3.48 -1.80 3.02
CA GLN A 35 4.93 -1.62 3.15
C GLN A 35 5.69 -2.68 2.35
N GLN A 36 5.26 -3.94 2.42
CA GLN A 36 5.83 -5.01 1.61
C GLN A 36 5.75 -4.72 0.09
N GLN A 37 4.68 -4.07 -0.40
CA GLN A 37 4.60 -3.68 -1.81
C GLN A 37 5.62 -2.58 -2.15
N PHE A 38 5.76 -1.55 -1.31
CA PHE A 38 6.78 -0.51 -1.51
C PHE A 38 8.20 -1.09 -1.50
N ASP A 39 8.50 -1.99 -0.57
CA ASP A 39 9.80 -2.66 -0.48
C ASP A 39 10.09 -3.45 -1.77
N ASN A 40 9.11 -4.23 -2.25
CA ASN A 40 9.23 -5.02 -3.49
C ASN A 40 9.44 -4.11 -4.71
N ILE A 41 8.69 -3.03 -4.82
CA ILE A 41 8.82 -2.06 -5.90
C ILE A 41 10.20 -1.40 -5.87
N ARG A 42 10.65 -0.96 -4.68
CA ARG A 42 11.96 -0.32 -4.51
C ARG A 42 13.10 -1.26 -4.87
N PHE A 43 12.97 -2.53 -4.51
CA PHE A 43 13.93 -3.59 -4.84
C PHE A 43 13.96 -3.85 -6.35
N ALA A 44 12.81 -3.98 -7.01
CA ALA A 44 12.73 -4.33 -8.43
C ALA A 44 13.03 -3.16 -9.39
N PHE A 45 12.59 -1.95 -9.06
CA PHE A 45 12.58 -0.81 -9.99
C PHE A 45 13.41 0.39 -9.53
N GLY A 46 13.96 0.34 -8.32
CA GLY A 46 14.75 1.44 -7.75
C GLY A 46 13.90 2.61 -7.25
N ALA A 47 14.57 3.68 -6.79
CA ALA A 47 13.93 4.85 -6.16
C ALA A 47 13.25 5.78 -7.16
N LYS A 48 13.51 5.59 -8.46
CA LYS A 48 12.96 6.45 -9.53
C LYS A 48 11.61 5.95 -10.02
N ALA A 49 11.10 4.84 -9.47
CA ALA A 49 9.76 4.38 -9.76
C ALA A 49 8.75 5.28 -9.03
N HIS A 50 7.78 5.79 -9.77
CA HIS A 50 6.67 6.54 -9.20
C HIS A 50 5.54 5.57 -8.89
N VAL A 51 5.02 5.67 -7.67
CA VAL A 51 3.95 4.81 -7.17
C VAL A 51 2.72 5.67 -6.92
N MET A 52 1.59 5.31 -7.52
CA MET A 52 0.28 5.89 -7.27
C MET A 52 -0.60 4.85 -6.58
N ILE A 53 -1.33 5.27 -5.55
CA ILE A 53 -2.22 4.39 -4.81
C ILE A 53 -3.67 4.73 -5.15
N VAL A 54 -4.44 3.72 -5.56
CA VAL A 54 -5.90 3.83 -5.68
C VAL A 54 -6.53 3.42 -4.35
N VAL A 55 -7.06 4.39 -3.62
CA VAL A 55 -7.68 4.20 -2.30
C VAL A 55 -9.21 4.18 -2.38
N GLY A 56 -9.86 3.64 -1.34
CA GLY A 56 -11.31 3.45 -1.28
C GLY A 56 -11.80 3.31 0.16
N TYR A 57 -12.06 2.08 0.62
CA TYR A 57 -12.53 1.86 2.00
C TYR A 57 -11.57 2.46 3.04
N LYS A 58 -12.10 3.33 3.92
CA LYS A 58 -11.35 3.98 5.00
C LYS A 58 -10.05 4.65 4.50
N LEU A 59 -10.14 5.34 3.35
CA LEU A 59 -9.00 5.95 2.66
C LEU A 59 -8.14 6.88 3.53
N GLU A 60 -8.76 7.62 4.46
CA GLU A 60 -8.09 8.52 5.42
C GLU A 60 -6.90 7.81 6.09
N HIS A 61 -7.12 6.59 6.59
CA HIS A 61 -6.09 5.80 7.27
C HIS A 61 -4.94 5.41 6.34
N ILE A 62 -5.22 5.20 5.05
CA ILE A 62 -4.19 4.85 4.06
C ILE A 62 -3.36 6.09 3.72
N ILE A 63 -4.00 7.24 3.55
CA ILE A 63 -3.31 8.52 3.28
C ILE A 63 -2.43 8.92 4.46
N GLU A 64 -2.93 8.82 5.69
CA GLU A 64 -2.15 9.09 6.91
C GLU A 64 -0.91 8.18 7.03
N ALA A 65 -1.05 6.89 6.70
CA ALA A 65 0.05 5.93 6.77
C ALA A 65 1.07 6.09 5.61
N PHE A 66 0.64 6.62 4.45
CA PHE A 66 1.46 6.77 3.25
C PHE A 66 1.28 8.16 2.61
N PRO A 67 1.65 9.25 3.30
CA PRO A 67 1.35 10.61 2.87
C PRO A 67 2.08 11.03 1.59
N ASN A 68 3.19 10.35 1.27
CA ASN A 68 4.04 10.66 0.12
C ASN A 68 3.65 9.89 -1.16
N ALA A 69 2.58 9.11 -1.12
CA ALA A 69 2.13 8.24 -2.22
C ALA A 69 0.69 8.53 -2.69
N ALA A 70 0.10 9.60 -2.15
CA ALA A 70 -1.16 10.18 -2.56
C ALA A 70 -0.96 11.24 -3.66
#